data_AF-A0A183HIR2-F1
#
_entry.id   AF-A0A183HIR2-F1
#
_cell.length_a   1.000
_cell.length_b   1.000
_cell.length_c   1.000
_cell.angle_alpha   90.00
_cell.angle_beta   90.00
_cell.angle_gamma   90.00
#
_symmetry.space_group_name_H-M   'P 1'
#
loop_
_entity.id
_entity.type
_entity.pdbx_description
1 polymer ?
#
loop_
_entity_poly.entity_id
_entity_poly.type
_entity_poly.pdbx_seq_one_letter_code
_entity_poly.pdbx_strand_id
1 'polypeptide(L)'
;LIQFQVRYLGLLENVRVRRAGFAYRITYERFLQRYKMLANETWPNPSKGSSRDNTNILLEKFNLHKDCVNGKTKLFIRNPRTVFKLEELRQQKIPEIVLILQKYWRGTLGRSRFKQIKQEKNLHLFFSDVEKRRDLGKNVEWPIAPSGFENFDKKLRKMHAIWRANKIIDRMPVVLKKSLAEKVAAFRAIGNKRLEWGYLRSWKGDYLNMVN
;
A
#
# COMPACT_ATOMS: atom_id res chain seq x y z
N LEU A 1 52.68 21.75 12.02
CA LEU A 1 52.76 21.40 10.58
C LEU A 1 51.62 21.97 9.72
N ILE A 2 50.34 21.79 10.08
CA ILE A 2 49.20 22.18 9.22
C ILE A 2 49.12 23.69 8.94
N GLN A 3 49.32 24.55 9.95
CA GLN A 3 49.32 26.01 9.73
C GLN A 3 50.44 26.48 8.79
N PHE A 4 51.63 25.86 8.87
CA PHE A 4 52.73 26.13 7.95
C PHE A 4 52.36 25.75 6.52
N GLN A 5 51.72 24.59 6.31
CA GLN A 5 51.25 24.19 4.97
C GLN A 5 50.19 25.15 4.41
N VAL A 6 49.24 25.60 5.22
CA VAL A 6 48.20 26.56 4.81
C VAL A 6 48.81 27.89 4.36
N ARG A 7 49.85 28.36 5.06
CA ARG A 7 50.56 29.60 4.73
C ARG A 7 51.47 29.41 3.51
N TYR A 8 52.21 28.31 3.44
CA TYR A 8 53.14 27.99 2.35
C TYR A 8 52.43 27.84 1.00
N LEU A 9 51.27 27.19 1.00
CA LEU A 9 50.43 27.04 -0.20
C LEU A 9 49.61 28.31 -0.52
N GLY A 10 49.75 29.39 0.28
CA GLY A 10 48.99 30.63 0.10
C GLY A 10 47.48 30.40 0.10
N LEU A 11 46.97 29.43 0.85
CA LEU A 11 45.56 29.03 0.77
C LEU A 11 44.63 30.16 1.21
N LEU A 12 45.04 30.98 2.17
CA LEU A 12 44.26 32.14 2.61
C LEU A 12 44.15 33.20 1.51
N GLU A 13 45.26 33.59 0.88
CA GLU A 13 45.27 34.48 -0.29
C GLU A 13 44.46 33.91 -1.45
N ASN A 14 44.58 32.61 -1.75
CA ASN A 14 43.78 31.94 -2.79
C ASN A 14 42.27 32.02 -2.50
N VAL A 15 41.87 31.80 -1.24
CA VAL A 15 40.48 31.97 -0.80
C VAL A 15 40.06 33.42 -0.87
N ARG A 16 40.94 34.36 -0.50
CA ARG A 16 40.67 35.81 -0.51
C ARG A 16 40.48 36.35 -1.93
N VAL A 17 41.34 35.96 -2.87
CA VAL A 17 41.22 36.28 -4.31
C VAL A 17 39.97 35.67 -4.91
N ARG A 18 39.66 34.39 -4.61
CA ARG A 18 38.39 33.78 -5.07
C ARG A 18 37.15 34.45 -4.47
N ARG A 19 37.25 34.98 -3.24
CA ARG A 19 36.18 35.72 -2.56
C ARG A 19 36.09 37.20 -2.98
N ALA A 20 37.13 37.78 -3.57
CA ALA A 20 37.10 39.15 -4.09
C ALA A 20 36.13 39.32 -5.28
N GLY A 21 35.69 38.20 -5.88
CA GLY A 21 34.56 38.16 -6.81
C GLY A 21 33.32 37.54 -6.18
N PHE A 22 32.83 36.44 -6.77
CA PHE A 22 31.68 35.71 -6.25
C PHE A 22 32.11 34.59 -5.31
N ALA A 23 31.62 34.61 -4.07
CA ALA A 23 31.88 33.57 -3.08
C ALA A 23 31.31 32.21 -3.48
N TYR A 24 30.21 32.17 -4.23
CA TYR A 24 29.56 30.92 -4.63
C TYR A 24 29.04 30.95 -6.07
N ARG A 25 29.08 29.80 -6.75
CA ARG A 25 28.64 29.63 -8.14
C ARG A 25 27.97 28.27 -8.30
N ILE A 26 26.80 28.22 -8.91
CA ILE A 26 26.00 26.99 -9.03
C ILE A 26 25.16 27.02 -10.30
N THR A 27 24.93 25.87 -10.94
CA THR A 27 24.01 25.80 -12.08
C THR A 27 22.57 26.05 -11.63
N TYR A 28 21.76 26.66 -12.48
CA TYR A 28 20.36 26.97 -12.14
C TYR A 28 19.58 25.71 -11.76
N GLU A 29 19.77 24.61 -12.48
CA GLU A 29 19.12 23.33 -12.19
C GLU A 29 19.49 22.79 -10.80
N ARG A 30 20.78 22.80 -10.44
CA ARG A 30 21.25 22.31 -9.13
C ARG A 30 20.79 23.23 -8.00
N PHE A 31 20.74 24.54 -8.24
CA PHE A 31 20.18 25.50 -7.28
C PHE A 31 18.71 25.22 -7.04
N LEU A 32 17.93 25.10 -8.12
CA LEU A 32 16.51 24.84 -8.07
C LEU A 32 16.20 23.51 -7.39
N GLN A 33 16.86 22.41 -7.77
CA GLN A 33 16.65 21.11 -7.14
C GLN A 33 16.88 21.16 -5.62
N ARG A 34 17.86 21.97 -5.18
CA ARG A 34 18.20 22.12 -3.76
C ARG A 34 17.23 23.01 -2.99
N TYR A 35 16.75 24.10 -3.60
CA TYR A 35 15.99 25.14 -2.89
C TYR A 35 14.51 25.25 -3.30
N LYS A 36 14.04 24.52 -4.32
CA LYS A 36 12.66 24.59 -4.82
C LYS A 36 11.57 24.42 -3.76
N MET A 37 11.90 23.73 -2.66
CA MET A 37 11.00 23.52 -1.53
C MET A 37 10.66 24.79 -0.73
N LEU A 38 11.43 25.86 -0.92
CA LEU A 38 11.25 27.12 -0.20
C LEU A 38 10.07 27.94 -0.71
N ALA A 39 9.59 27.68 -1.92
CA ALA A 39 8.55 28.47 -2.58
C ALA A 39 7.50 27.54 -3.21
N ASN A 40 6.21 27.85 -3.00
CA ASN A 40 5.09 27.07 -3.51
C ASN A 40 5.02 27.05 -5.04
N GLU A 41 5.54 28.09 -5.69
CA GLU A 41 5.57 28.26 -7.14
C GLU A 41 6.56 27.29 -7.80
N THR A 42 7.61 26.90 -7.08
CA THR A 42 8.65 25.98 -7.55
C THR A 42 8.51 24.55 -6.99
N TRP A 43 7.70 24.37 -5.95
CA TRP A 43 7.46 23.09 -5.27
C TRP A 43 6.14 22.44 -5.73
N PRO A 44 6.07 21.11 -5.95
CA PRO A 44 7.15 20.13 -5.94
C PRO A 44 8.03 20.19 -7.20
N ASN A 45 7.42 20.60 -8.32
CA ASN A 45 8.07 20.89 -9.58
C ASN A 45 7.49 22.22 -10.10
N PRO A 46 8.30 23.11 -10.69
CA PRO A 46 7.77 24.36 -11.22
C PRO A 46 6.79 24.11 -12.35
N SER A 47 5.66 24.82 -12.34
CA SER A 47 4.61 24.65 -13.35
C SER A 47 5.00 25.21 -14.72
N LYS A 48 5.83 26.26 -14.77
CA LYS A 48 6.23 26.97 -16.00
C LYS A 48 7.64 27.56 -15.85
N GLY A 49 8.22 27.97 -16.98
CA GLY A 49 9.47 28.75 -17.04
C GLY A 49 10.75 27.89 -17.03
N SER A 50 11.87 28.53 -17.36
CA SER A 50 13.18 27.88 -17.33
C SER A 50 13.69 27.72 -15.89
N SER A 51 14.74 26.91 -15.69
CA SER A 51 15.40 26.81 -14.38
C SER A 51 15.94 28.15 -13.90
N ARG A 52 16.32 29.04 -14.82
CA ARG A 52 16.79 30.39 -14.51
C ARG A 52 15.66 31.27 -13.99
N ASP A 53 14.50 31.25 -14.65
CA ASP A 53 13.35 32.07 -14.26
C ASP A 53 12.83 31.65 -12.88
N ASN A 54 12.71 30.34 -12.66
CA ASN A 54 12.30 29.79 -11.38
C ASN A 54 13.32 30.07 -10.24
N THR A 55 14.61 30.12 -10.58
CA THR A 55 15.65 30.56 -9.63
C THR A 55 15.45 32.03 -9.25
N ASN A 56 15.15 32.90 -10.23
CA ASN A 56 14.92 34.32 -9.96
C ASN A 56 13.68 34.57 -9.11
N ILE A 57 12.57 33.89 -9.38
CA ILE A 57 11.34 33.94 -8.57
C ILE A 57 11.65 33.62 -7.10
N LEU A 58 12.44 32.57 -6.86
CA LEU A 58 12.85 32.18 -5.51
C LEU A 58 13.72 33.26 -4.85
N LEU A 59 14.71 33.79 -5.58
CA LEU A 59 15.59 34.84 -5.06
C LEU A 59 14.84 36.14 -4.76
N GLU A 60 13.84 36.50 -5.56
CA GLU A 60 12.98 37.66 -5.34
C GLU A 60 12.14 37.48 -4.07
N LYS A 61 11.52 36.31 -3.90
CA LYS A 61 10.68 35.99 -2.72
C LYS A 61 11.40 36.18 -1.39
N PHE A 62 12.71 35.92 -1.34
CA PHE A 62 13.53 36.08 -0.13
C PHE A 62 14.38 37.37 -0.12
N ASN A 63 14.17 38.28 -1.08
CA ASN A 63 14.94 39.52 -1.26
C ASN A 63 16.46 39.30 -1.39
N LEU A 64 16.87 38.19 -2.02
CA LEU A 64 18.27 37.80 -2.22
C LEU A 64 18.81 38.14 -3.62
N HIS A 65 17.93 38.55 -4.54
CA HIS A 65 18.29 38.87 -5.92
C HIS A 65 19.42 39.92 -6.01
N LYS A 66 19.44 40.93 -5.12
CA LYS A 66 20.45 41.99 -5.10
C LYS A 66 21.88 41.48 -4.87
N ASP A 67 22.04 40.42 -4.08
CA ASP A 67 23.35 39.82 -3.77
C ASP A 67 23.78 38.77 -4.82
N CYS A 68 22.89 38.47 -5.78
CA CYS A 68 23.12 37.50 -6.83
C CYS A 68 23.34 38.17 -8.18
N VAL A 69 24.01 37.46 -9.09
CA VAL A 69 24.19 37.84 -10.49
C VAL A 69 23.90 36.64 -11.36
N ASN A 70 23.07 36.87 -12.39
CA ASN A 70 22.69 35.86 -13.35
C ASN A 70 23.75 35.73 -14.44
N GLY A 71 24.37 34.55 -14.55
CA GLY A 71 25.17 34.16 -15.70
C GLY A 71 24.34 33.43 -16.76
N LYS A 72 24.99 32.94 -17.82
CA LYS A 72 24.33 32.17 -18.89
C LYS A 72 23.75 30.85 -18.37
N THR A 73 24.56 30.05 -17.66
CA THR A 73 24.18 28.71 -17.16
C THR A 73 24.20 28.58 -15.64
N LYS A 74 24.79 29.57 -14.95
CA LYS A 74 25.05 29.53 -13.51
C LYS A 74 24.58 30.81 -12.83
N LEU A 75 24.12 30.65 -11.60
CA LEU A 75 23.91 31.72 -10.63
C LEU A 75 25.22 31.99 -9.88
N PHE A 76 25.56 33.26 -9.71
CA PHE A 76 26.73 33.73 -8.99
C PHE A 76 26.27 34.52 -7.76
N ILE A 77 26.77 34.16 -6.57
CA ILE A 77 26.39 34.78 -5.30
C ILE A 77 27.61 35.50 -4.73
N ARG A 78 27.47 36.78 -4.40
CA ARG A 78 28.57 37.61 -3.90
C ARG A 78 28.94 37.26 -2.47
N ASN A 79 27.98 37.30 -1.54
CA ASN A 79 28.26 37.13 -0.12
C ASN A 79 27.95 35.70 0.37
N PRO A 80 28.84 35.05 1.14
CA PRO A 80 28.55 33.74 1.75
C PRO A 80 27.32 33.78 2.69
N ARG A 81 27.00 34.93 3.30
CA ARG A 81 25.82 35.08 4.15
C ARG A 81 24.51 34.71 3.45
N THR A 82 24.41 35.00 2.15
CA THR A 82 23.23 34.66 1.33
C THR A 82 23.04 33.15 1.20
N VAL A 83 24.14 32.40 1.05
CA VAL A 83 24.10 30.93 1.00
C VAL A 83 23.69 30.36 2.35
N PHE A 84 24.25 30.87 3.45
CA PHE A 84 23.87 30.42 4.79
C PHE A 84 22.40 30.68 5.08
N LYS A 85 21.87 31.85 4.71
CA LYS A 85 20.44 32.16 4.85
C LYS A 85 19.55 31.20 4.05
N LEU A 86 19.93 30.84 2.83
CA LEU A 86 19.19 29.86 2.03
C LEU A 86 19.18 28.46 2.68
N GLU A 87 20.31 28.03 3.26
CA GLU A 87 20.38 26.75 3.97
C GLU A 87 19.58 26.76 5.28
N GLU A 88 19.58 27.87 6.01
CA GLU A 88 18.78 28.02 7.22
C GLU A 88 17.27 27.93 6.91
N LEU A 89 16.80 28.66 5.90
CA LEU A 89 15.42 28.57 5.42
C LEU A 89 15.06 27.14 4.99
N ARG A 90 16.01 26.45 4.35
CA ARG A 90 15.84 25.05 3.91
C ARG A 90 15.67 24.14 5.11
N GLN A 91 16.53 24.29 6.12
CA GLN A 91 16.50 23.50 7.34
C GLN A 91 15.18 23.70 8.10
N GLN A 92 14.63 24.91 8.09
CA GLN A 92 13.32 25.21 8.70
C GLN A 92 12.16 24.58 7.92
N LYS A 93 12.25 24.50 6.58
CA LYS A 93 11.17 23.93 5.74
C LYS A 93 11.13 22.40 5.70
N ILE A 94 12.26 21.72 5.89
CA ILE A 94 12.33 20.25 5.85
C ILE A 94 11.34 19.59 6.82
N PRO A 95 11.26 19.96 8.12
CA PRO A 95 10.30 19.38 9.05
C PRO A 95 8.84 19.49 8.60
N GLU A 96 8.43 20.63 8.04
CA GLU A 96 7.07 20.83 7.54
C GLU A 96 6.72 19.82 6.43
N ILE A 97 7.64 19.61 5.48
CA ILE A 97 7.46 18.66 4.38
C ILE A 97 7.43 17.22 4.89
N VAL A 98 8.29 16.89 5.86
CA VAL A 98 8.31 15.57 6.50
C VAL A 98 6.98 15.30 7.19
N LEU A 99 6.41 16.29 7.91
CA LEU A 99 5.11 16.15 8.55
C LEU A 99 3.98 15.91 7.54
N ILE A 100 3.99 16.60 6.39
CA ILE A 100 3.05 16.36 5.30
C ILE A 100 3.17 14.90 4.84
N LEU A 101 4.38 14.43 4.51
CA LEU A 101 4.60 13.07 4.04
C LEU A 101 4.14 12.02 5.07
N GLN A 102 4.50 12.23 6.34
CA GLN A 102 4.07 11.36 7.44
C GLN A 102 2.55 11.34 7.60
N LYS A 103 1.87 12.49 7.50
CA LYS A 103 0.40 12.59 7.58
C LYS A 103 -0.26 11.78 6.47
N TYR A 104 0.19 11.94 5.23
CA TYR A 104 -0.34 11.17 4.09
C TYR A 104 -0.10 9.68 4.26
N TRP A 105 1.11 9.28 4.66
CA TRP A 105 1.46 7.88 4.89
C TRP A 105 0.61 7.23 5.99
N ARG A 106 0.55 7.86 7.17
CA ARG A 106 -0.28 7.39 8.30
C ARG A 106 -1.75 7.31 7.91
N GLY A 107 -2.27 8.30 7.17
CA GLY A 107 -3.64 8.29 6.66
C GLY A 107 -3.91 7.13 5.71
N THR A 108 -2.97 6.82 4.80
CA THR A 108 -3.09 5.69 3.87
C THR A 108 -3.06 4.36 4.60
N LEU A 109 -2.14 4.19 5.56
CA LEU A 109 -2.12 2.98 6.41
C LEU A 109 -3.42 2.82 7.20
N GLY A 110 -3.93 3.90 7.80
CA GLY A 110 -5.20 3.89 8.54
C GLY A 110 -6.39 3.47 7.67
N ARG A 111 -6.53 4.05 6.48
CA ARG A 111 -7.58 3.68 5.52
C ARG A 111 -7.47 2.23 5.06
N SER A 112 -6.24 1.75 4.82
CA SER A 112 -6.01 0.35 4.41
C SER A 112 -6.44 -0.63 5.51
N ARG A 113 -6.01 -0.39 6.77
CA ARG A 113 -6.42 -1.20 7.93
C ARG A 113 -7.93 -1.17 8.14
N PHE A 114 -8.57 -0.01 8.05
CA PHE A 114 -10.02 0.10 8.19
C PHE A 114 -10.75 -0.70 7.10
N LYS A 115 -10.27 -0.65 5.85
CA LYS A 115 -10.85 -1.43 4.75
C LYS A 115 -10.78 -2.93 5.02
N GLN A 116 -9.65 -3.42 5.54
CA GLN A 116 -9.48 -4.82 5.95
C GLN A 116 -10.46 -5.21 7.07
N ILE A 117 -10.48 -4.46 8.18
CA ILE A 117 -11.38 -4.73 9.31
C ILE A 117 -12.86 -4.70 8.87
N LYS A 118 -13.24 -3.76 8.00
CA LYS A 118 -14.60 -3.67 7.47
C LYS A 118 -14.95 -4.90 6.61
N GLN A 119 -14.02 -5.37 5.76
CA GLN A 119 -14.22 -6.57 4.96
C GLN A 119 -14.36 -7.82 5.84
N GLU A 120 -13.50 -7.99 6.84
CA GLU A 120 -13.58 -9.09 7.81
C GLU A 120 -14.90 -9.09 8.58
N LYS A 121 -15.30 -7.93 9.11
CA LYS A 121 -16.60 -7.77 9.78
C LYS A 121 -17.77 -8.08 8.87
N ASN A 122 -17.75 -7.60 7.63
CA ASN A 122 -18.81 -7.89 6.66
C ASN A 122 -18.89 -9.38 6.35
N LEU A 123 -17.76 -10.06 6.16
CA LEU A 123 -17.72 -11.52 5.98
C LEU A 123 -18.30 -12.24 7.20
N HIS A 124 -17.88 -11.85 8.41
CA HIS A 124 -18.41 -12.44 9.64
C HIS A 124 -19.93 -12.26 9.75
N LEU A 125 -20.45 -11.05 9.54
CA LEU A 125 -21.89 -10.77 9.56
C LEU A 125 -22.64 -11.55 8.47
N PHE A 126 -22.03 -11.74 7.31
CA PHE A 126 -22.65 -12.46 6.21
C PHE A 126 -22.85 -13.94 6.53
N PHE A 127 -21.88 -14.56 7.22
CA PHE A 127 -21.92 -15.98 7.57
C PHE A 127 -22.44 -16.26 8.99
N SER A 128 -22.63 -15.26 9.85
CA SER A 128 -23.03 -15.48 11.25
C SER A 128 -24.39 -16.16 11.43
N ASP A 129 -25.34 -15.88 10.53
CA ASP A 129 -26.68 -16.47 10.60
C ASP A 129 -26.82 -17.76 9.78
N VAL A 130 -25.82 -18.12 8.98
CA VAL A 130 -25.89 -19.26 8.06
C VAL A 130 -26.11 -20.57 8.79
N GLU A 131 -25.52 -20.72 9.98
CA GLU A 131 -25.73 -21.91 10.82
C GLU A 131 -27.18 -22.02 11.33
N LYS A 132 -27.84 -20.90 11.62
CA LYS A 132 -29.20 -20.89 12.16
C LYS A 132 -30.26 -21.14 11.10
N ARG A 133 -29.94 -20.94 9.81
CA ARG A 133 -30.88 -21.16 8.71
C ARG A 133 -31.20 -22.66 8.54
N ARG A 134 -32.41 -22.95 8.07
CA ARG A 134 -32.88 -24.33 7.82
C ARG A 134 -32.07 -25.04 6.73
N ASP A 135 -31.63 -24.30 5.71
CA ASP A 135 -30.90 -24.82 4.56
C ASP A 135 -29.38 -24.92 4.77
N LEU A 136 -28.88 -24.47 5.95
CA LEU A 136 -27.45 -24.38 6.29
C LEU A 136 -26.63 -23.63 5.24
N GLY A 137 -27.24 -22.63 4.61
CA GLY A 137 -26.60 -21.81 3.59
C GLY A 137 -26.39 -22.48 2.24
N LYS A 138 -27.30 -23.35 1.81
CA LYS A 138 -27.25 -23.99 0.48
C LYS A 138 -27.26 -22.95 -0.64
N ASN A 139 -28.08 -21.91 -0.48
CA ASN A 139 -28.29 -20.87 -1.48
C ASN A 139 -27.65 -19.54 -1.06
N VAL A 140 -26.54 -19.59 -0.32
CA VAL A 140 -25.84 -18.36 0.08
C VAL A 140 -25.13 -17.77 -1.15
N GLU A 141 -25.49 -16.53 -1.49
CA GLU A 141 -24.81 -15.77 -2.55
C GLU A 141 -23.43 -15.33 -2.07
N TRP A 142 -22.39 -15.84 -2.71
CA TRP A 142 -21.03 -15.50 -2.30
C TRP A 142 -20.65 -14.11 -2.81
N PRO A 143 -19.95 -13.29 -2.00
CA PRO A 143 -19.45 -12.01 -2.46
C PRO A 143 -18.47 -12.22 -3.63
N ILE A 144 -18.45 -11.27 -4.55
CA ILE A 144 -17.57 -11.32 -5.71
C ILE A 144 -16.11 -11.28 -5.23
N ALA A 145 -15.33 -12.27 -5.68
CA ALA A 145 -13.92 -12.33 -5.35
C ALA A 145 -13.17 -11.14 -5.97
N PRO A 146 -12.28 -10.45 -5.23
CA PRO A 146 -11.38 -9.48 -5.82
C PRO A 146 -10.51 -10.14 -6.91
N SER A 147 -10.18 -9.37 -7.95
CA SER A 147 -9.31 -9.87 -9.03
C SER A 147 -7.99 -10.43 -8.46
N GLY A 148 -7.58 -11.60 -8.96
CA GLY A 148 -6.39 -12.32 -8.48
C GLY A 148 -6.61 -13.24 -7.27
N PHE A 149 -7.80 -13.22 -6.64
CA PHE A 149 -8.15 -14.08 -5.50
C PHE A 149 -9.08 -15.26 -5.87
N GLU A 150 -9.26 -15.57 -7.15
CA GLU A 150 -10.16 -16.63 -7.63
C GLU A 150 -9.82 -18.01 -7.03
N ASN A 151 -8.53 -18.33 -6.90
CA ASN A 151 -8.08 -19.58 -6.26
C ASN A 151 -8.43 -19.63 -4.76
N PHE A 152 -8.42 -18.47 -4.10
CA PHE A 152 -8.79 -18.37 -2.69
C PHE A 152 -10.31 -18.51 -2.52
N ASP A 153 -11.12 -17.89 -3.39
CA ASP A 153 -12.57 -18.06 -3.43
C ASP A 153 -12.98 -19.53 -3.62
N LYS A 154 -12.34 -20.23 -4.58
CA LYS A 154 -12.55 -21.69 -4.77
C LYS A 154 -12.27 -22.49 -3.50
N LYS A 155 -11.17 -22.18 -2.80
CA LYS A 155 -10.82 -22.82 -1.52
C LYS A 155 -11.84 -22.51 -0.42
N LEU A 156 -12.28 -21.26 -0.29
CA LEU A 156 -13.30 -20.84 0.67
C LEU A 156 -14.63 -21.58 0.47
N ARG A 157 -15.11 -21.66 -0.77
CA ARG A 157 -16.32 -22.41 -1.12
C ARG A 157 -16.20 -23.89 -0.77
N LYS A 158 -15.04 -24.50 -1.04
CA LYS A 158 -14.77 -25.89 -0.64
C LYS A 158 -14.81 -26.05 0.88
N MET A 159 -14.20 -25.15 1.64
CA MET A 159 -14.23 -25.18 3.10
C MET A 159 -15.66 -25.05 3.65
N HIS A 160 -16.47 -24.14 3.09
CA HIS A 160 -17.88 -24.01 3.46
C HIS A 160 -18.70 -25.26 3.11
N ALA A 161 -18.45 -25.88 1.95
CA ALA A 161 -19.13 -27.12 1.58
C ALA A 161 -18.81 -28.27 2.57
N ILE A 162 -17.55 -28.39 3.00
CA ILE A 162 -17.12 -29.35 4.03
C ILE A 162 -17.78 -29.04 5.37
N TRP A 163 -17.71 -27.79 5.83
CA TRP A 163 -18.37 -27.35 7.05
C TRP A 163 -19.87 -27.67 7.03
N ARG A 164 -20.56 -27.36 5.93
CA ARG A 164 -21.99 -27.62 5.76
C ARG A 164 -22.30 -29.12 5.78
N ALA A 165 -21.48 -29.94 5.12
CA ALA A 165 -21.63 -31.40 5.14
C ALA A 165 -21.50 -31.94 6.57
N ASN A 166 -20.49 -31.49 7.32
CA ASN A 166 -20.32 -31.87 8.72
C ASN A 166 -21.52 -31.45 9.58
N LYS A 167 -22.04 -30.23 9.42
CA LYS A 167 -23.24 -29.77 10.15
C LYS A 167 -24.50 -30.56 9.80
N ILE A 168 -24.66 -31.00 8.54
CA ILE A 168 -25.76 -31.89 8.15
C ILE A 168 -25.61 -33.25 8.83
N ILE A 169 -24.40 -33.80 8.84
CA ILE A 169 -24.12 -35.06 9.52
C ILE A 169 -24.39 -34.90 11.02
N ASP A 170 -23.93 -33.83 11.67
CA ASP A 170 -24.16 -33.60 13.11
C ASP A 170 -25.66 -33.62 13.45
N ARG A 171 -26.49 -32.93 12.65
CA ARG A 171 -27.96 -32.88 12.80
C ARG A 171 -28.68 -34.18 12.41
N MET A 172 -28.00 -35.13 11.79
CA MET A 172 -28.61 -36.38 11.34
C MET A 172 -28.93 -37.32 12.53
N PRO A 173 -30.12 -37.96 12.54
CA PRO A 173 -30.44 -39.01 13.52
C PRO A 173 -29.41 -40.14 13.54
N VAL A 174 -29.12 -40.69 14.73
CA VAL A 174 -28.08 -41.73 14.93
C VAL A 174 -28.31 -42.97 14.06
N VAL A 175 -29.57 -43.36 13.83
CA VAL A 175 -29.93 -44.49 12.97
C VAL A 175 -29.43 -44.30 11.54
N LEU A 176 -29.56 -43.10 10.98
CA LEU A 176 -29.14 -42.79 9.62
C LEU A 176 -27.61 -42.64 9.50
N LYS A 177 -26.96 -42.12 10.56
CA LYS A 177 -25.49 -42.00 10.64
C LYS A 177 -24.79 -43.35 10.47
N LYS A 178 -25.32 -44.42 11.06
CA LYS A 178 -24.75 -45.78 10.95
C LYS A 178 -24.63 -46.26 9.49
N SER A 179 -25.66 -46.00 8.67
CA SER A 179 -25.69 -46.39 7.25
C SER A 179 -25.06 -45.37 6.29
N LEU A 180 -24.49 -44.27 6.80
CA LEU A 180 -24.05 -43.15 5.96
C LEU A 180 -22.89 -43.53 5.05
N ALA A 181 -21.89 -44.24 5.58
CA ALA A 181 -20.69 -44.61 4.83
C ALA A 181 -21.04 -45.49 3.61
N GLU A 182 -21.91 -46.48 3.81
CA GLU A 182 -22.42 -47.37 2.76
C GLU A 182 -23.20 -46.58 1.71
N LYS A 183 -24.08 -45.66 2.12
CA LYS A 183 -24.83 -44.79 1.21
C LYS A 183 -23.92 -43.89 0.38
N VAL A 184 -22.86 -43.33 0.98
CA VAL A 184 -21.89 -42.50 0.26
C VAL A 184 -21.07 -43.34 -0.73
N ALA A 185 -20.68 -44.57 -0.35
CA ALA A 185 -19.99 -45.50 -1.24
C ALA A 185 -20.88 -45.90 -2.44
N ALA A 186 -22.14 -46.24 -2.17
CA ALA A 186 -23.13 -46.54 -3.20
C ALA A 186 -23.38 -45.34 -4.13
N PHE A 187 -23.50 -44.13 -3.59
CA PHE A 187 -23.64 -42.90 -4.38
C PHE A 187 -22.44 -42.70 -5.32
N ARG A 188 -21.21 -42.89 -4.84
CA ARG A 188 -20.01 -42.78 -5.67
C ARG A 188 -19.97 -43.81 -6.80
N ALA A 189 -20.47 -45.02 -6.56
CA ALA A 189 -20.46 -46.11 -7.53
C ALA A 189 -21.60 -46.02 -8.58
N ILE A 190 -22.79 -45.56 -8.18
CA ILE A 190 -24.04 -45.74 -8.94
C ILE A 190 -24.81 -44.42 -9.15
N GLY A 191 -24.46 -43.33 -8.47
CA GLY A 191 -25.28 -42.11 -8.39
C GLY A 191 -25.65 -41.43 -9.72
N ASN A 192 -24.85 -41.60 -10.78
CA ASN A 192 -25.15 -41.08 -12.12
C ASN A 192 -25.69 -42.15 -13.10
N LYS A 193 -25.81 -43.41 -12.64
CA LYS A 193 -26.18 -44.56 -13.46
C LYS A 193 -27.63 -45.01 -13.25
N ARG A 194 -28.26 -44.63 -12.13
CA ARG A 194 -29.67 -44.94 -11.82
C ARG A 194 -30.37 -43.72 -11.22
N LEU A 195 -31.62 -43.47 -11.67
CA LEU A 195 -32.45 -42.36 -11.20
C LEU A 195 -32.75 -42.46 -9.69
N GLU A 196 -33.05 -43.68 -9.23
CA GLU A 196 -33.20 -44.01 -7.82
C GLU A 196 -32.37 -45.24 -7.48
N TRP A 197 -31.56 -45.14 -6.42
CA TRP A 197 -30.74 -46.24 -5.91
C TRP A 197 -31.08 -46.57 -4.45
N GLY A 198 -32.30 -46.21 -4.01
CA GLY A 198 -32.82 -46.57 -2.69
C GLY A 198 -32.27 -45.74 -1.53
N TYR A 199 -31.74 -44.55 -1.78
CA TYR A 199 -31.14 -43.67 -0.76
C TYR A 199 -32.10 -43.28 0.38
N LEU A 200 -33.41 -43.26 0.11
CA LEU A 200 -34.49 -43.02 1.07
C LEU A 200 -34.72 -44.19 2.04
N ARG A 201 -34.28 -45.41 1.70
CA ARG A 201 -34.49 -46.62 2.52
C ARG A 201 -33.39 -46.76 3.57
N SER A 202 -33.72 -47.30 4.74
CA SER A 202 -32.71 -47.73 5.72
C SER A 202 -32.04 -49.00 5.22
N TRP A 203 -30.72 -49.01 5.05
CA TRP A 203 -30.00 -50.23 4.71
C TRP A 203 -30.07 -51.18 5.91
N LYS A 204 -30.75 -52.31 5.76
CA LYS A 204 -30.93 -53.32 6.82
C LYS A 204 -29.99 -54.52 6.69
N GLY A 205 -29.04 -54.51 5.75
CA GLY A 205 -28.08 -55.61 5.54
C GLY A 205 -28.68 -56.91 5.01
N ASP A 206 -29.97 -57.17 5.24
CA ASP A 206 -30.65 -58.41 4.89
C ASP A 206 -31.60 -58.23 3.71
N TYR A 207 -31.09 -58.41 2.49
CA TYR A 207 -31.94 -58.53 1.29
C TYR A 207 -32.43 -59.98 1.09
N LEU A 208 -31.84 -60.94 1.82
CA LEU A 208 -32.15 -62.37 1.71
C LEU A 208 -33.20 -62.86 2.71
N ASN A 209 -33.49 -62.10 3.77
CA ASN A 209 -34.48 -62.46 4.79
C ASN A 209 -35.84 -61.72 4.65
N MET A 210 -36.08 -60.97 3.56
CA MET A 210 -37.36 -60.28 3.32
C MET A 210 -38.36 -61.08 2.48
N VAL A 211 -38.13 -62.38 2.32
CA VAL A 211 -39.12 -63.32 1.78
C VAL A 211 -39.62 -64.18 2.93
N ASN A 212 -40.77 -63.79 3.48
CA ASN A 212 -41.83 -64.65 4.01
C ASN A 212 -43.08 -63.79 4.19
#